data_AF-A0A3P7JHF8-F1
#
_entry.id   AF-A0A3P7JHF8-F1
#
_cell.length_a   1.000
_cell.length_b   1.000
_cell.length_c   1.000
_cell.angle_alpha   90.00
_cell.angle_beta   90.00
_cell.angle_gamma   90.00
#
_symmetry.space_group_name_H-M   'P 1'
#
loop_
_entity.id
_entity.type
_entity.pdbx_description
1 polymer ?
#
loop_
_entity_poly.entity_id
_entity_poly.type
_entity_poly.pdbx_seq_one_letter_code
_entity_poly.pdbx_strand_id
1 'polypeptide(L)'
;MVEFISIFRRISINRLREFTADFPSVQLIIDALYKELEFVFTHHHKVLRRFLNDDATSIVLSEAIQQGLSEINLTESFAGILTSDENPIESLQKVSQFVANRSDSSVPGLSAISQHLRAKIIRDLADPFRSALLSYILSKINALDLNSGSFRARVESLKTAIAELLHLLTDVFVHSEALFGHDVKNVVQQPIDKSTTSKGPQVSNLPAFSTAPHEYITTVGQELLQLFHLWEQFFLDDNVVHSFYVALKKKFEGDDLFKKTVSDVANNVITEFVTSVGDPSSYSKDVARQFHADTVFLKDAFEDLRTGNVEQLSALEAVLKSRYAA
;
A
#
# COMPACT_ATOMS: atom_id res chain seq x y z
N MET A 1 16.20 -40.37 -23.97
CA MET A 1 15.78 -40.07 -22.59
C MET A 1 15.78 -38.57 -22.32
N VAL A 2 16.88 -37.85 -22.59
CA VAL A 2 16.97 -36.38 -22.44
C VAL A 2 15.89 -35.63 -23.24
N GLU A 3 15.66 -35.98 -24.50
CA GLU A 3 14.61 -35.37 -25.33
C GLU A 3 13.19 -35.60 -24.77
N PHE A 4 12.93 -36.79 -24.22
CA PHE A 4 11.64 -37.12 -23.62
C PHE A 4 11.35 -36.27 -22.38
N ILE A 5 12.34 -36.10 -21.51
CA ILE A 5 12.25 -35.24 -20.33
C ILE A 5 12.02 -33.78 -20.74
N SER A 6 12.73 -33.31 -21.78
CA SER A 6 12.57 -31.98 -22.35
C SER A 6 11.15 -31.71 -22.87
N ILE A 7 10.52 -32.71 -23.51
CA ILE A 7 9.13 -32.62 -23.98
C ILE A 7 8.17 -32.43 -22.79
N PHE A 8 8.27 -33.25 -21.74
CA PHE A 8 7.38 -33.13 -20.57
C PHE A 8 7.58 -31.82 -19.81
N ARG A 9 8.82 -31.34 -19.72
CA ARG A 9 9.12 -30.01 -19.17
C ARG A 9 8.40 -28.92 -19.97
N ARG A 10 8.54 -28.91 -21.30
CA ARG A 10 7.85 -27.94 -22.18
C ARG A 10 6.33 -28.02 -22.08
N ILE A 11 5.75 -29.22 -22.07
CA ILE A 11 4.30 -29.40 -21.94
C ILE A 11 3.81 -28.85 -20.60
N SER A 12 4.52 -29.13 -19.50
CA SER A 12 4.16 -28.63 -18.17
C SER A 12 4.21 -27.10 -18.11
N ILE A 13 5.27 -26.50 -18.65
CA ILE A 13 5.44 -25.03 -18.72
C ILE A 13 4.31 -24.41 -19.54
N ASN A 14 4.11 -24.87 -20.78
CA ASN A 14 3.13 -24.29 -21.69
C ASN A 14 1.72 -24.37 -21.13
N ARG A 15 1.36 -25.50 -20.50
CA ARG A 15 0.02 -25.71 -19.96
C ARG A 15 -0.34 -24.76 -18.81
N LEU A 16 0.65 -24.37 -18.00
CA LEU A 16 0.46 -23.37 -16.94
C LEU A 16 0.55 -21.95 -17.49
N ARG A 17 1.48 -21.68 -18.42
CA ARG A 17 1.62 -20.37 -19.05
C ARG A 17 0.37 -19.97 -19.84
N GLU A 18 -0.21 -20.92 -20.55
CA GLU A 18 -1.40 -20.73 -21.40
C GLU A 18 -2.70 -20.95 -20.61
N PHE A 19 -2.62 -21.07 -19.28
CA PHE A 19 -3.80 -21.12 -18.44
C PHE A 19 -4.58 -19.81 -18.58
N THR A 20 -5.78 -19.92 -19.14
CA THR A 20 -6.75 -18.84 -19.19
C THR A 20 -8.02 -19.29 -18.50
N ALA A 21 -8.66 -18.37 -17.79
CA ALA A 21 -9.72 -18.68 -16.86
C ALA A 21 -10.72 -17.52 -16.85
N ASP A 22 -11.70 -17.59 -17.75
CA ASP A 22 -12.84 -16.66 -17.80
C ASP A 22 -13.89 -17.05 -16.75
N PHE A 23 -13.49 -17.07 -15.47
CA PHE A 23 -14.40 -17.36 -14.38
C PHE A 23 -14.99 -16.08 -13.79
N PRO A 24 -16.22 -16.14 -13.24
CA PRO A 24 -16.90 -14.96 -12.71
C PRO A 24 -16.37 -14.49 -11.34
N SER A 25 -15.40 -15.18 -10.73
CA SER A 25 -14.86 -14.80 -9.42
C SER A 25 -13.40 -15.20 -9.25
N VAL A 26 -12.67 -14.42 -8.44
CA VAL A 26 -11.25 -14.66 -8.09
C VAL A 26 -11.07 -16.06 -7.49
N GLN A 27 -12.01 -16.49 -6.64
CA GLN A 27 -11.98 -17.80 -5.99
C GLN A 27 -11.99 -18.95 -7.00
N LEU A 28 -12.82 -18.85 -8.05
CA LEU A 28 -12.91 -19.88 -9.09
C LEU A 28 -11.64 -19.94 -9.96
N ILE A 29 -11.03 -18.80 -10.26
CA ILE A 29 -9.72 -18.76 -10.94
C ILE A 29 -8.67 -19.48 -10.10
N ILE A 30 -8.57 -19.13 -8.81
CA ILE A 30 -7.60 -19.76 -7.91
C ILE A 30 -7.85 -21.28 -7.83
N ASP A 31 -9.11 -21.71 -7.65
CA ASP A 31 -9.46 -23.12 -7.60
C ASP A 31 -9.08 -23.89 -8.87
N ALA A 32 -9.38 -23.33 -10.03
CA ALA A 32 -9.03 -23.93 -11.31
C ALA A 32 -7.51 -24.04 -11.48
N LEU A 33 -6.76 -23.02 -11.07
CA LEU A 33 -5.30 -23.01 -11.18
C LEU A 33 -4.64 -24.05 -10.27
N TYR A 34 -5.13 -24.22 -9.03
CA TYR A 34 -4.65 -25.27 -8.14
C TYR A 34 -5.01 -26.67 -8.64
N LYS A 35 -6.20 -26.86 -9.22
CA LYS A 35 -6.59 -28.14 -9.84
C LYS A 35 -5.70 -28.45 -11.04
N GLU A 36 -5.38 -27.45 -11.85
CA GLU A 36 -4.49 -27.60 -12.99
C GLU A 36 -3.06 -27.95 -12.54
N LEU A 37 -2.58 -27.28 -11.49
CA LEU A 37 -1.30 -27.60 -10.86
C LEU A 37 -1.24 -29.06 -10.38
N GLU A 38 -2.26 -29.49 -9.62
CA GLU A 38 -2.34 -30.87 -9.12
C GLU A 38 -2.41 -31.87 -10.27
N PHE A 39 -3.18 -31.57 -11.32
CA PHE A 39 -3.26 -32.40 -12.52
C PHE A 39 -1.89 -32.52 -13.20
N VAL A 40 -1.22 -31.40 -13.50
CA VAL A 40 0.09 -31.38 -14.17
C VAL A 40 1.11 -32.18 -13.37
N PHE A 41 1.17 -31.96 -12.05
CA PHE A 41 2.12 -32.67 -11.20
C PHE A 41 1.80 -34.16 -11.14
N THR A 42 0.58 -34.55 -10.72
CA THR A 42 0.24 -35.96 -10.52
C THR A 42 0.26 -36.77 -11.82
N HIS A 43 -0.23 -36.20 -12.92
CA HIS A 43 -0.29 -36.86 -14.21
C HIS A 43 1.11 -37.01 -14.81
N HIS A 44 1.89 -35.94 -14.90
CA HIS A 44 3.23 -36.04 -15.48
C HIS A 44 4.19 -36.82 -14.58
N HIS A 45 4.01 -36.79 -13.25
CA HIS A 45 4.80 -37.59 -12.32
C HIS A 45 4.60 -39.08 -12.58
N LYS A 46 3.34 -39.52 -12.74
CA LYS A 46 3.00 -40.92 -13.07
C LYS A 46 3.60 -41.40 -14.38
N VAL A 47 3.81 -40.51 -15.35
CA VAL A 47 4.43 -40.84 -16.65
C VAL A 47 5.95 -40.85 -16.54
N LEU A 48 6.54 -39.82 -15.95
CA LEU A 48 8.00 -39.66 -15.84
C LEU A 48 8.63 -40.71 -14.93
N ARG A 49 7.94 -41.17 -13.88
CA ARG A 49 8.43 -42.25 -13.00
C ARG A 49 8.64 -43.60 -13.69
N ARG A 50 8.17 -43.77 -14.93
CA ARG A 50 8.49 -44.95 -15.76
C ARG A 50 9.92 -44.92 -16.30
N PHE A 51 10.56 -43.75 -16.26
CA PHE A 51 11.87 -43.48 -16.86
C PHE A 51 12.87 -42.90 -15.85
N LEU A 52 12.37 -42.27 -14.79
CA LEU A 52 13.13 -41.64 -13.71
C LEU A 52 12.70 -42.24 -12.37
N ASN A 53 13.53 -42.10 -11.34
CA ASN A 53 13.10 -42.35 -9.96
C ASN A 53 12.19 -41.21 -9.45
N ASP A 54 11.54 -41.42 -8.31
CA ASP A 54 10.56 -40.48 -7.76
C ASP A 54 11.18 -39.11 -7.43
N ASP A 55 12.40 -39.08 -6.90
CA ASP A 55 13.10 -37.83 -6.56
C ASP A 55 13.44 -37.00 -7.81
N ALA A 56 14.06 -37.63 -8.82
CA ALA A 56 14.41 -36.95 -10.07
C ALA A 56 13.17 -36.48 -10.83
N THR A 57 12.08 -37.27 -10.79
CA THR A 57 10.79 -36.88 -11.38
C THR A 57 10.24 -35.64 -10.70
N SER A 58 10.25 -35.62 -9.37
CA SER A 58 9.73 -34.51 -8.57
C SER A 58 10.53 -33.23 -8.81
N ILE A 59 11.86 -33.32 -8.92
CA ILE A 59 12.73 -32.16 -9.24
C ILE A 59 12.39 -31.59 -10.62
N VAL A 60 12.37 -32.44 -11.67
CA VAL A 60 12.09 -32.00 -13.03
C VAL A 60 10.74 -31.30 -13.13
N LEU A 61 9.71 -31.85 -12.49
CA LEU A 61 8.37 -31.27 -12.52
C LEU A 61 8.28 -30.00 -11.68
N SER A 62 8.90 -29.95 -10.52
CA SER A 62 8.92 -28.75 -9.68
C SER A 62 9.57 -27.58 -10.41
N GLU A 63 10.70 -27.80 -11.09
CA GLU A 63 11.36 -26.78 -11.91
C GLU A 63 10.48 -26.34 -13.09
N ALA A 64 9.89 -27.30 -13.81
CA ALA A 64 9.04 -27.00 -14.96
C ALA A 64 7.79 -26.21 -14.56
N ILE A 65 7.18 -26.58 -13.43
CA ILE A 65 6.00 -25.92 -12.91
C ILE A 65 6.33 -24.53 -12.36
N GLN A 66 7.41 -24.38 -11.58
CA GLN A 66 7.85 -23.06 -11.12
C GLN A 66 8.14 -22.12 -12.29
N GLN A 67 8.75 -22.63 -13.35
CA GLN A 67 8.97 -21.86 -14.57
C GLN A 67 7.63 -21.46 -15.21
N GLY A 68 6.69 -22.40 -15.40
CA GLY A 68 5.36 -22.08 -15.95
C GLY A 68 4.59 -21.06 -15.09
N LEU A 69 4.64 -21.19 -13.77
CA LEU A 69 4.02 -20.24 -12.83
C LEU A 69 4.72 -18.88 -12.81
N SER A 70 5.99 -18.79 -13.18
CA SER A 70 6.66 -17.49 -13.32
C SER A 70 6.24 -16.74 -14.60
N GLU A 71 5.80 -17.48 -15.62
CA GLU A 71 5.40 -16.95 -16.93
C GLU A 71 3.89 -16.64 -17.03
N ILE A 72 3.06 -17.20 -16.13
CA ILE A 72 1.62 -16.88 -16.08
C ILE A 72 1.39 -15.43 -15.63
N ASN A 73 0.42 -14.76 -16.26
CA ASN A 73 -0.03 -13.43 -15.86
C ASN A 73 -1.53 -13.47 -15.53
N LEU A 74 -1.87 -13.43 -14.24
CA LEU A 74 -3.27 -13.44 -13.78
C LEU A 74 -3.85 -12.04 -13.57
N THR A 75 -3.02 -11.00 -13.68
CA THR A 75 -3.39 -9.61 -13.37
C THR A 75 -4.59 -9.14 -14.18
N GLU A 76 -4.63 -9.45 -15.48
CA GLU A 76 -5.74 -9.05 -16.36
C GLU A 76 -7.05 -9.78 -16.02
N SER A 77 -6.97 -11.08 -15.75
CA SER A 77 -8.14 -11.87 -15.35
C SER A 77 -8.72 -11.41 -14.01
N PHE A 78 -7.86 -11.04 -13.06
CA PHE A 78 -8.30 -10.49 -11.78
C PHE A 78 -8.87 -9.07 -11.93
N ALA A 79 -8.26 -8.22 -12.76
CA ALA A 79 -8.72 -6.87 -13.01
C ALA A 79 -10.17 -6.85 -13.53
N GLY A 80 -10.49 -7.69 -14.52
CA GLY A 80 -11.85 -7.76 -15.08
C GLY A 80 -12.93 -8.13 -14.05
N ILE A 81 -12.58 -8.94 -13.04
CA ILE A 81 -13.51 -9.36 -11.98
C ILE A 81 -13.66 -8.26 -10.93
N LEU A 82 -12.55 -7.63 -10.53
CA LEU A 82 -12.53 -6.61 -9.47
C LEU A 82 -13.08 -5.25 -9.92
N THR A 83 -13.27 -5.05 -11.22
CA THR A 83 -13.98 -3.88 -11.78
C THR A 83 -15.51 -4.04 -11.79
N SER A 84 -16.04 -5.21 -11.42
CA SER A 84 -17.50 -5.40 -11.27
C SER A 84 -18.04 -4.64 -10.04
N ASP A 85 -19.35 -4.36 -9.99
CA ASP A 85 -20.04 -3.54 -8.97
C ASP A 85 -19.88 -3.99 -7.50
N GLU A 86 -19.07 -5.02 -7.21
CA GLU A 86 -18.79 -5.48 -5.86
C GLU A 86 -17.85 -4.51 -5.09
N ASN A 87 -18.13 -4.36 -3.79
CA ASN A 87 -17.27 -3.63 -2.87
C ASN A 87 -15.88 -4.30 -2.80
N PRO A 88 -14.79 -3.63 -3.22
CA PRO A 88 -13.47 -4.25 -3.26
C PRO A 88 -12.95 -4.66 -1.88
N ILE A 89 -13.46 -4.06 -0.79
CA ILE A 89 -13.11 -4.44 0.58
C ILE A 89 -13.72 -5.81 0.95
N GLU A 90 -14.96 -6.07 0.55
CA GLU A 90 -15.59 -7.39 0.73
C GLU A 90 -14.88 -8.44 -0.12
N SER A 91 -14.47 -8.08 -1.34
CA SER A 91 -13.67 -8.96 -2.20
C SER A 91 -12.33 -9.30 -1.56
N LEU A 92 -11.64 -8.35 -0.93
CA LEU A 92 -10.42 -8.62 -0.15
C LEU A 92 -10.66 -9.63 0.97
N GLN A 93 -11.71 -9.44 1.77
CA GLN A 93 -12.06 -10.34 2.85
C GLN A 93 -12.32 -11.76 2.33
N LYS A 94 -13.15 -11.89 1.30
CA LYS A 94 -13.51 -13.19 0.67
C LYS A 94 -12.27 -13.91 0.14
N VAL A 95 -11.35 -13.17 -0.51
CA VAL A 95 -10.12 -13.74 -1.06
C VAL A 95 -9.12 -14.09 0.04
N SER A 96 -8.93 -13.24 1.04
CA SER A 96 -8.07 -13.51 2.20
C SER A 96 -8.49 -14.77 2.94
N GLN A 97 -9.78 -14.89 3.29
CA GLN A 97 -10.32 -16.08 3.95
C GLN A 97 -10.14 -17.33 3.09
N PHE A 98 -10.41 -17.23 1.80
CA PHE A 98 -10.27 -18.36 0.89
C PHE A 98 -8.81 -18.83 0.76
N VAL A 99 -7.87 -17.90 0.59
CA VAL A 99 -6.43 -18.20 0.52
C VAL A 99 -5.89 -18.74 1.84
N ALA A 100 -6.37 -18.23 2.98
CA ALA A 100 -5.97 -18.69 4.31
C ALA A 100 -6.51 -20.10 4.64
N ASN A 101 -7.75 -20.39 4.26
CA ASN A 101 -8.40 -21.68 4.55
C ASN A 101 -8.01 -22.79 3.57
N ARG A 102 -7.33 -22.46 2.47
CA ARG A 102 -6.87 -23.46 1.51
C ARG A 102 -5.75 -24.28 2.14
N SER A 103 -6.05 -25.54 2.45
CA SER A 103 -5.05 -26.50 2.92
C SER A 103 -4.02 -26.81 1.85
N ASP A 104 -2.75 -26.88 2.23
CA ASP A 104 -1.70 -27.42 1.36
C ASP A 104 -2.08 -28.82 0.88
N SER A 105 -1.75 -29.12 -0.37
CA SER A 105 -2.01 -30.44 -0.95
C SER A 105 -1.37 -31.54 -0.10
N SER A 106 -2.10 -32.63 0.11
CA SER A 106 -1.58 -33.84 0.76
C SER A 106 -0.58 -34.61 -0.10
N VAL A 107 -0.35 -34.19 -1.34
CA VAL A 107 0.57 -34.85 -2.27
C VAL A 107 2.02 -34.48 -1.94
N PRO A 108 2.89 -35.46 -1.62
CA PRO A 108 4.31 -35.20 -1.34
C PRO A 108 4.98 -34.45 -2.50
N GLY A 109 5.74 -33.40 -2.17
CA GLY A 109 6.43 -32.55 -3.15
C GLY A 109 5.57 -31.40 -3.72
N LEU A 110 4.25 -31.43 -3.55
CA LEU A 110 3.37 -30.36 -4.04
C LEU A 110 3.27 -29.15 -3.09
N SER A 111 3.66 -29.30 -1.82
CA SER A 111 3.54 -28.24 -0.80
C SER A 111 4.36 -27.00 -1.15
N ALA A 112 5.64 -27.17 -1.49
CA ALA A 112 6.51 -26.06 -1.88
C ALA A 112 6.01 -25.34 -3.14
N ILE A 113 5.46 -26.08 -4.10
CA ILE A 113 4.89 -25.51 -5.32
C ILE A 113 3.57 -24.78 -5.02
N SER A 114 2.75 -25.34 -4.13
CA SER A 114 1.49 -24.72 -3.68
C SER A 114 1.74 -23.40 -2.96
N GLN A 115 2.80 -23.31 -2.18
CA GLN A 115 3.25 -22.07 -1.55
C GLN A 115 3.76 -21.06 -2.58
N HIS A 116 4.52 -21.51 -3.59
CA HIS A 116 4.95 -20.64 -4.68
C HIS A 116 3.77 -20.09 -5.48
N LEU A 117 2.77 -20.93 -5.76
CA LEU A 117 1.54 -20.52 -6.42
C LEU A 117 0.76 -19.51 -5.59
N ARG A 118 0.64 -19.73 -4.28
CA ARG A 118 0.01 -18.77 -3.36
C ARG A 118 0.71 -17.41 -3.42
N ALA A 119 2.03 -17.38 -3.36
CA ALA A 119 2.80 -16.14 -3.45
C ALA A 119 2.61 -15.44 -4.80
N LYS A 120 2.54 -16.19 -5.91
CA LYS A 120 2.25 -15.64 -7.23
C LYS A 120 0.86 -15.03 -7.32
N ILE A 121 -0.17 -15.73 -6.81
CA ILE A 121 -1.54 -15.23 -6.78
C ILE A 121 -1.62 -13.93 -5.98
N ILE A 122 -1.03 -13.88 -4.77
CA ILE A 122 -1.01 -12.67 -3.94
C ILE A 122 -0.33 -11.51 -4.67
N ARG A 123 0.79 -11.77 -5.36
CA ARG A 123 1.50 -10.76 -6.15
C ARG A 123 0.64 -10.23 -7.30
N ASP A 124 0.00 -11.10 -8.07
CA ASP A 124 -0.80 -10.71 -9.24
C ASP A 124 -2.11 -10.02 -8.85
N LEU A 125 -2.60 -10.23 -7.62
CA LEU A 125 -3.76 -9.54 -7.06
C LEU A 125 -3.45 -8.11 -6.60
N ALA A 126 -2.18 -7.74 -6.44
CA ALA A 126 -1.78 -6.45 -5.88
C ALA A 126 -2.24 -5.25 -6.74
N ASP A 127 -1.90 -5.25 -8.03
CA ASP A 127 -2.26 -4.14 -8.93
C ASP A 127 -3.79 -4.01 -9.15
N PRO A 128 -4.54 -5.12 -9.39
CA PRO A 128 -5.99 -5.08 -9.52
C PRO A 128 -6.69 -4.52 -8.27
N PHE A 129 -6.31 -4.97 -7.08
CA PHE A 129 -6.88 -4.45 -5.83
C PHE A 129 -6.49 -3.00 -5.59
N ARG A 130 -5.23 -2.59 -5.86
CA ARG A 130 -4.81 -1.19 -5.76
C ARG A 130 -5.73 -0.28 -6.59
N SER A 131 -5.97 -0.66 -7.85
CA SER A 131 -6.82 0.10 -8.77
C SER A 131 -8.28 0.16 -8.31
N ALA A 132 -8.85 -0.98 -7.90
CA ALA A 132 -10.24 -1.07 -7.45
C ALA A 132 -10.48 -0.29 -6.14
N LEU A 133 -9.58 -0.42 -5.16
CA LEU A 133 -9.66 0.31 -3.89
C LEU A 133 -9.53 1.81 -4.09
N LEU A 134 -8.58 2.26 -4.92
CA LEU A 134 -8.43 3.69 -5.23
C LEU A 134 -9.72 4.25 -5.84
N SER A 135 -10.26 3.56 -6.84
CA SER A 135 -11.51 3.96 -7.50
C SER A 135 -12.67 4.02 -6.51
N TYR A 136 -12.74 3.04 -5.60
CA TYR A 136 -13.76 2.99 -4.56
C TYR A 136 -13.63 4.14 -3.55
N ILE A 137 -12.43 4.41 -3.03
CA ILE A 137 -12.17 5.53 -2.12
C ILE A 137 -12.53 6.86 -2.78
N LEU A 138 -12.07 7.09 -4.02
CA LEU A 138 -12.40 8.30 -4.77
C LEU A 138 -13.91 8.43 -4.99
N SER A 139 -14.61 7.33 -5.28
CA SER A 139 -16.07 7.35 -5.43
C SER A 139 -16.78 7.79 -4.14
N LYS A 140 -16.30 7.34 -2.97
CA LYS A 140 -16.83 7.71 -1.66
C LYS A 140 -16.56 9.17 -1.33
N ILE A 141 -15.35 9.65 -1.59
CA ILE A 141 -14.99 11.07 -1.41
C ILE A 141 -15.85 11.96 -2.33
N ASN A 142 -16.00 11.60 -3.60
CA ASN A 142 -16.76 12.38 -4.57
C ASN A 142 -18.28 12.38 -4.30
N ALA A 143 -18.79 11.36 -3.60
CA ALA A 143 -20.19 11.27 -3.21
C ALA A 143 -20.55 12.14 -1.99
N LEU A 144 -19.57 12.77 -1.33
CA LEU A 144 -19.82 13.63 -0.19
C LEU A 144 -20.50 14.94 -0.61
N ASP A 145 -21.81 15.03 -0.39
CA ASP A 145 -22.54 16.28 -0.55
C ASP A 145 -22.45 17.12 0.73
N LEU A 146 -21.53 18.08 0.69
CA LEU A 146 -21.33 19.05 1.76
C LEU A 146 -22.02 20.39 1.48
N ASN A 147 -22.71 20.53 0.33
CA ASN A 147 -23.25 21.81 -0.13
C ASN A 147 -24.75 21.96 0.16
N SER A 148 -25.45 20.86 0.44
CA SER A 148 -26.90 20.86 0.69
C SER A 148 -27.28 21.08 2.16
N GLY A 149 -28.44 21.70 2.36
CA GLY A 149 -29.07 21.85 3.69
C GLY A 149 -28.60 23.05 4.52
N SER A 150 -29.09 23.08 5.76
CA SER A 150 -28.72 24.10 6.75
C SER A 150 -27.26 23.95 7.18
N PHE A 151 -26.65 25.00 7.73
CA PHE A 151 -25.28 24.95 8.27
C PHE A 151 -25.07 23.80 9.27
N ARG A 152 -26.04 23.59 10.18
CA ARG A 152 -26.01 22.47 11.12
C ARG A 152 -26.03 21.11 10.42
N ALA A 153 -26.82 20.98 9.34
CA ALA A 153 -26.83 19.76 8.55
C ALA A 153 -25.47 19.53 7.86
N ARG A 154 -24.86 20.57 7.28
CA ARG A 154 -23.52 20.46 6.66
C ARG A 154 -22.42 20.07 7.65
N VAL A 155 -22.43 20.63 8.86
CA VAL A 155 -21.47 20.27 9.92
C VAL A 155 -21.64 18.81 10.36
N GLU A 156 -22.87 18.34 10.53
CA GLU A 156 -23.13 16.93 10.88
C GLU A 156 -22.81 15.99 9.71
N SER A 157 -23.09 16.38 8.47
CA SER A 157 -22.67 15.65 7.26
C SER A 157 -21.16 15.55 7.17
N LEU A 158 -20.42 16.64 7.44
CA LEU A 158 -18.95 16.63 7.43
C LEU A 158 -18.37 15.72 8.52
N LYS A 159 -18.89 15.79 9.75
CA LYS A 159 -18.45 14.89 10.84
C LYS A 159 -18.69 13.42 10.49
N THR A 160 -19.88 13.14 9.95
CA THR A 160 -20.26 11.78 9.52
C THR A 160 -19.33 11.32 8.40
N ALA A 161 -19.09 12.16 7.39
CA ALA A 161 -18.17 11.89 6.30
C ALA A 161 -16.74 11.61 6.76
N ILE A 162 -16.20 12.40 7.70
CA ILE A 162 -14.86 12.17 8.26
C ILE A 162 -14.81 10.82 8.99
N ALA A 163 -15.81 10.51 9.82
CA ALA A 163 -15.86 9.23 10.51
C ALA A 163 -15.96 8.05 9.52
N GLU A 164 -16.82 8.16 8.50
CA GLU A 164 -16.99 7.16 7.45
C GLU A 164 -15.72 6.96 6.62
N LEU A 165 -15.01 8.03 6.27
CA LEU A 165 -13.73 7.95 5.57
C LEU A 165 -12.63 7.33 6.43
N LEU A 166 -12.58 7.65 7.73
CA LEU A 166 -11.62 7.02 8.65
C LEU A 166 -11.90 5.52 8.80
N HIS A 167 -13.16 5.13 8.93
CA HIS A 167 -13.56 3.72 8.95
C HIS A 167 -13.22 3.04 7.63
N LEU A 168 -13.54 3.66 6.50
CA LEU A 168 -13.20 3.16 5.16
C LEU A 168 -11.71 2.91 5.01
N LEU A 169 -10.86 3.89 5.35
CA LEU A 169 -9.42 3.75 5.25
C LEU A 169 -8.91 2.65 6.19
N THR A 170 -9.44 2.59 7.42
CA THR A 170 -9.09 1.52 8.38
C THR A 170 -9.41 0.14 7.80
N ASP A 171 -10.61 -0.04 7.23
CA ASP A 171 -11.02 -1.30 6.61
C ASP A 171 -10.13 -1.67 5.41
N VAL A 172 -9.77 -0.69 4.58
CA VAL A 172 -8.83 -0.90 3.45
C VAL A 172 -7.50 -1.42 3.96
N PHE A 173 -6.93 -0.81 5.00
CA PHE A 173 -5.65 -1.24 5.59
C PHE A 173 -5.75 -2.63 6.22
N VAL A 174 -6.73 -2.85 7.10
CA VAL A 174 -6.90 -4.12 7.82
C VAL A 174 -7.09 -5.28 6.85
N HIS A 175 -7.96 -5.12 5.83
CA HIS A 175 -8.25 -6.20 4.90
C HIS A 175 -7.16 -6.41 3.86
N SER A 176 -6.42 -5.35 3.51
CA SER A 176 -5.24 -5.48 2.66
C SER A 176 -4.08 -6.14 3.43
N GLU A 177 -3.84 -5.78 4.69
CA GLU A 177 -2.82 -6.45 5.53
C GLU A 177 -3.14 -7.94 5.71
N ALA A 178 -4.41 -8.29 5.90
CA ALA A 178 -4.84 -9.69 6.04
C ALA A 178 -4.56 -10.55 4.79
N LEU A 179 -4.50 -9.96 3.59
CA LEU A 179 -4.21 -10.70 2.35
C LEU A 179 -2.73 -10.62 1.94
N PHE A 180 -2.15 -9.42 2.03
CA PHE A 180 -0.82 -9.13 1.48
C PHE A 180 0.30 -9.13 2.55
N GLY A 181 -0.03 -9.09 3.84
CA GLY A 181 0.94 -9.10 4.93
C GLY A 181 1.99 -8.01 4.77
N HIS A 182 3.28 -8.38 4.77
CA HIS A 182 4.40 -7.45 4.60
C HIS A 182 4.41 -6.71 3.25
N ASP A 183 3.69 -7.23 2.24
CA ASP A 183 3.54 -6.62 0.93
C ASP A 183 2.33 -5.67 0.83
N VAL A 184 1.62 -5.41 1.94
CA VAL A 184 0.46 -4.49 1.99
C VAL A 184 0.77 -3.13 1.39
N LYS A 185 2.00 -2.64 1.59
CA LYS A 185 2.50 -1.39 1.02
C LYS A 185 2.35 -1.35 -0.51
N ASN A 186 2.52 -2.48 -1.19
CA ASN A 186 2.40 -2.54 -2.64
C ASN A 186 0.94 -2.36 -3.08
N VAL A 187 -0.06 -2.45 -2.20
CA VAL A 187 -1.47 -2.32 -2.55
C VAL A 187 -2.05 -1.00 -2.07
N VAL A 188 -1.61 -0.52 -0.92
CA VAL A 188 -2.07 0.75 -0.33
C VAL A 188 -1.22 1.95 -0.75
N GLN A 189 0.03 1.73 -1.21
CA GLN A 189 0.87 2.77 -1.80
C GLN A 189 0.77 2.72 -3.33
N GLN A 190 0.68 3.88 -3.97
CA GLN A 190 0.83 3.96 -5.42
C GLN A 190 2.29 3.74 -5.81
N PRO A 191 2.58 3.00 -6.89
CA PRO A 191 3.92 2.92 -7.43
C PRO A 191 4.31 4.30 -7.96
N ILE A 192 5.46 4.78 -7.49
CA ILE A 192 6.15 5.95 -8.03
C ILE A 192 6.65 5.55 -9.42
N ASP A 193 5.85 5.80 -10.48
CA ASP A 193 6.30 6.25 -11.81
C ASP A 193 5.25 6.03 -12.93
N LYS A 194 4.76 7.15 -13.50
CA LYS A 194 4.68 7.49 -14.94
C LYS A 194 3.84 8.76 -15.15
N SER A 195 4.36 9.91 -14.71
CA SER A 195 3.94 11.23 -15.23
C SER A 195 5.11 12.05 -15.79
N THR A 196 6.34 11.52 -15.75
CA THR A 196 7.53 12.12 -16.37
C THR A 196 7.81 11.56 -17.78
N THR A 197 6.81 11.59 -18.66
CA THR A 197 7.04 11.67 -20.11
C THR A 197 6.40 12.93 -20.68
N SER A 198 6.81 14.05 -20.13
CA SER A 198 6.81 15.34 -20.83
C SER A 198 8.28 15.67 -21.11
N LYS A 199 8.70 15.52 -22.37
CA LYS A 199 10.05 15.90 -22.82
C LYS A 199 10.20 17.43 -22.70
N GLY A 200 10.76 17.90 -21.59
CA GLY A 200 11.30 19.25 -21.44
C GLY A 200 12.84 19.21 -21.39
N PRO A 201 13.53 20.21 -21.95
CA PRO A 201 14.98 20.17 -22.13
C PRO A 201 15.70 20.19 -20.78
N GLN A 202 16.58 19.21 -20.61
CA GLN A 202 17.51 19.04 -19.50
C GLN A 202 18.38 20.29 -19.35
N VAL A 203 18.24 21.01 -18.24
CA VAL A 203 19.23 22.03 -17.83
C VAL A 203 20.21 21.34 -16.89
N SER A 204 21.21 20.70 -17.47
CA SER A 204 22.45 20.33 -16.79
C SER A 204 23.20 21.61 -16.42
N ASN A 205 23.22 21.99 -15.15
CA ASN A 205 24.28 22.78 -14.48
C ASN A 205 23.87 23.19 -13.05
N LEU A 206 23.76 22.25 -12.12
CA LEU A 206 23.84 22.58 -10.69
C LEU A 206 24.72 21.55 -9.95
N PRO A 207 25.55 21.99 -9.00
CA PRO A 207 26.43 21.10 -8.23
C PRO A 207 25.59 20.16 -7.36
N ALA A 208 25.89 18.86 -7.41
CA ALA A 208 25.21 17.83 -6.63
C ALA A 208 25.58 17.93 -5.13
N PHE A 209 24.87 18.75 -4.37
CA PHE A 209 25.13 18.91 -2.92
C PHE A 209 23.89 19.01 -2.02
N SER A 210 22.70 18.59 -2.47
CA SER A 210 21.57 18.43 -1.55
C SER A 210 20.80 17.16 -1.90
N THR A 211 20.73 16.22 -0.96
CA THR A 211 19.72 15.17 -0.99
C THR A 211 18.37 15.86 -0.78
N ALA A 212 17.49 15.81 -1.77
CA ALA A 212 16.16 16.40 -1.63
C ALA A 212 15.36 15.63 -0.56
N PRO A 213 14.50 16.31 0.21
CA PRO A 213 13.57 15.64 1.10
C PRO A 213 12.70 14.65 0.30
N HIS A 214 12.38 13.53 0.93
CA HIS A 214 11.63 12.44 0.34
C HIS A 214 10.26 12.94 -0.08
N GLU A 215 9.80 12.56 -1.28
CA GLU A 215 8.56 13.08 -1.87
C GLU A 215 7.37 12.88 -0.93
N TYR A 216 7.24 11.70 -0.31
CA TYR A 216 6.24 11.45 0.75
C TYR A 216 6.25 12.50 1.87
N ILE A 217 7.42 12.88 2.38
CA ILE A 217 7.55 13.87 3.45
C ILE A 217 7.20 15.26 2.93
N THR A 218 7.56 15.58 1.69
CA THR A 218 7.17 16.84 1.06
C THR A 218 5.67 16.93 0.79
N THR A 219 5.03 15.85 0.35
CA THR A 219 3.59 15.76 0.11
C THR A 219 2.81 15.86 1.42
N VAL A 220 3.20 15.08 2.44
CA VAL A 220 2.56 15.14 3.76
C VAL A 220 2.71 16.54 4.36
N GLY A 221 3.89 17.16 4.26
CA GLY A 221 4.08 18.54 4.70
C GLY A 221 3.18 19.54 3.96
N GLN A 222 3.06 19.42 2.64
CA GLN A 222 2.19 20.29 1.83
C GLN A 222 0.70 20.09 2.13
N GLU A 223 0.25 18.85 2.31
CA GLU A 223 -1.15 18.54 2.65
C GLU A 223 -1.50 19.03 4.05
N LEU A 224 -0.59 18.89 5.03
CA LEU A 224 -0.76 19.45 6.36
C LEU A 224 -0.84 20.99 6.33
N LEU A 225 0.00 21.65 5.53
CA LEU A 225 -0.06 23.10 5.34
C LEU A 225 -1.41 23.55 4.76
N GLN A 226 -1.89 22.87 3.72
CA GLN A 226 -3.21 23.16 3.13
C GLN A 226 -4.34 22.94 4.12
N LEU A 227 -4.26 21.88 4.92
CA LEU A 227 -5.24 21.58 5.96
C LEU A 227 -5.26 22.66 7.05
N PHE A 228 -4.10 23.14 7.49
CA PHE A 228 -4.03 24.21 8.49
C PHE A 228 -4.55 25.55 7.97
N HIS A 229 -4.29 25.90 6.71
CA HIS A 229 -4.89 27.08 6.08
C HIS A 229 -6.41 26.97 5.95
N LEU A 230 -6.92 25.76 5.65
CA LEU A 230 -8.35 25.51 5.63
C LEU A 230 -8.95 25.64 7.04
N TRP A 231 -8.25 25.16 8.07
CA TRP A 231 -8.64 25.28 9.47
C TRP A 231 -8.65 26.71 9.98
N GLU A 232 -7.66 27.52 9.61
CA GLU A 232 -7.59 28.95 9.97
C GLU A 232 -8.88 29.68 9.64
N GLN A 233 -9.45 29.43 8.45
CA GLN A 233 -10.71 30.04 8.01
C GLN A 233 -11.91 29.65 8.89
N PHE A 234 -11.91 28.46 9.49
CA PHE A 234 -12.97 28.04 10.40
C PHE A 234 -12.87 28.73 11.76
N PHE A 235 -11.67 29.00 12.25
CA PHE A 235 -11.49 29.65 13.56
C PHE A 235 -11.65 31.17 13.52
N LEU A 236 -11.69 31.77 12.33
CA LEU A 236 -12.12 33.16 12.12
C LEU A 236 -13.64 33.35 12.18
N ASP A 237 -14.43 32.26 12.19
CA ASP A 237 -15.88 32.33 12.36
C ASP A 237 -16.26 32.34 13.85
N ASP A 238 -16.83 33.46 14.31
CA ASP A 238 -17.30 33.66 15.69
C ASP A 238 -18.24 32.55 16.17
N ASN A 239 -19.01 31.92 15.27
CA ASN A 239 -19.90 30.81 15.62
C ASN A 239 -19.12 29.52 15.94
N VAL A 240 -17.99 29.28 15.27
CA VAL A 240 -17.10 28.15 15.56
C VAL A 240 -16.43 28.37 16.91
N VAL A 241 -15.90 29.57 17.15
CA VAL A 241 -15.28 29.94 18.43
C VAL A 241 -16.29 29.84 19.58
N HIS A 242 -17.52 30.31 19.38
CA HIS A 242 -18.59 30.19 20.35
C HIS A 242 -18.98 28.73 20.63
N SER A 243 -18.94 27.86 19.63
CA SER A 243 -19.23 26.43 19.79
C SER A 243 -18.21 25.74 20.69
N PHE A 244 -16.93 26.09 20.58
CA PHE A 244 -15.90 25.61 21.50
C PHE A 244 -16.05 26.19 22.91
N TYR A 245 -16.51 27.43 23.06
CA TYR A 245 -16.87 28.00 24.36
C TYR A 245 -17.97 27.17 25.05
N VAL A 246 -19.02 26.81 24.31
CA VAL A 246 -20.13 26.00 24.85
C VAL A 246 -19.66 24.59 25.22
N ALA A 247 -18.84 23.95 24.38
CA ALA A 247 -18.38 22.58 24.60
C ALA A 247 -17.35 22.46 25.74
N LEU A 248 -16.38 23.38 25.77
CA LEU A 248 -15.27 23.34 26.74
C LEU A 248 -15.56 24.16 28.00
N LYS A 249 -16.70 24.85 28.06
CA LYS A 249 -17.09 25.80 29.12
C LYS A 249 -15.99 26.83 29.44
N LYS A 250 -15.19 27.18 28.43
CA LYS A 250 -14.03 28.06 28.55
C LYS A 250 -13.97 28.97 27.33
N LYS A 251 -13.85 30.28 27.58
CA LYS A 251 -13.80 31.27 26.50
C LYS A 251 -12.42 31.23 25.85
N PHE A 252 -12.40 31.12 24.53
CA PHE A 252 -11.21 31.22 23.70
C PHE A 252 -11.46 32.31 22.67
N GLU A 253 -10.40 33.02 22.29
CA GLU A 253 -10.38 33.77 21.03
C GLU A 253 -10.10 32.79 19.89
N GLY A 254 -10.62 33.05 18.69
CA GLY A 254 -10.49 32.15 17.54
C GLY A 254 -9.04 31.81 17.21
N ASP A 255 -8.18 32.83 17.20
CA ASP A 255 -6.73 32.70 17.01
C ASP A 255 -6.07 31.80 18.05
N ASP A 256 -6.46 31.90 19.33
CA ASP A 256 -5.87 31.10 20.40
C ASP A 256 -6.26 29.63 20.27
N LEU A 257 -7.51 29.39 19.87
CA LEU A 257 -8.05 28.05 19.66
C LEU A 257 -7.44 27.39 18.42
N PHE A 258 -7.27 28.15 17.34
CA PHE A 258 -6.56 27.73 16.13
C PHE A 258 -5.12 27.35 16.45
N LYS A 259 -4.36 28.27 17.05
CA LYS A 259 -2.95 28.03 17.42
C LYS A 259 -2.79 26.81 18.30
N LYS A 260 -3.68 26.62 19.27
CA LYS A 260 -3.66 25.44 20.13
C LYS A 260 -3.92 24.16 19.33
N THR A 261 -4.95 24.15 18.49
CA THR A 261 -5.32 22.96 17.68
C THR A 261 -4.22 22.58 16.71
N VAL A 262 -3.66 23.56 15.99
CA VAL A 262 -2.54 23.34 15.06
C VAL A 262 -1.30 22.87 15.82
N SER A 263 -0.99 23.46 16.98
CA SER A 263 0.13 23.02 17.81
C SER A 263 -0.03 21.59 18.32
N ASP A 264 -1.22 21.21 18.79
CA ASP A 264 -1.50 19.84 19.26
C ASP A 264 -1.32 18.81 18.12
N VAL A 265 -1.81 19.12 16.90
CA VAL A 265 -1.64 18.26 15.73
C VAL A 265 -0.18 18.20 15.26
N ALA A 266 0.49 19.36 15.17
CA ALA A 266 1.89 19.44 14.79
C ALA A 266 2.78 18.65 15.76
N ASN A 267 2.54 18.75 17.07
CA ASN A 267 3.27 18.00 18.09
C ASN A 267 3.08 16.48 17.96
N ASN A 268 1.88 16.02 17.62
CA ASN A 268 1.61 14.61 17.39
C ASN A 268 2.35 14.11 16.14
N VAL A 269 2.32 14.86 15.05
CA VAL A 269 3.05 14.51 13.81
C VAL A 269 4.56 14.47 14.06
N ILE A 270 5.11 15.47 14.76
CA ILE A 270 6.53 15.51 15.14
C ILE A 270 6.90 14.30 15.99
N THR A 271 6.10 14.00 17.02
CA THR A 271 6.37 12.87 17.93
C THR A 271 6.32 11.53 17.19
N GLU A 272 5.33 11.33 16.32
CA GLU A 272 5.19 10.12 15.52
C GLU A 272 6.34 9.96 14.52
N PHE A 273 6.73 11.05 13.85
CA PHE A 273 7.87 11.05 12.93
C PHE A 273 9.17 10.70 13.67
N VAL A 274 9.49 11.38 14.76
CA VAL A 274 10.71 11.13 15.55
C VAL A 274 10.72 9.69 16.09
N THR A 275 9.58 9.19 16.57
CA THR A 275 9.46 7.81 17.06
C THR A 275 9.66 6.80 15.92
N SER A 276 9.08 7.05 14.75
CA SER A 276 9.22 6.20 13.55
C SER A 276 10.63 6.21 12.97
N VAL A 277 11.33 7.34 13.07
CA VAL A 277 12.76 7.46 12.69
C VAL A 277 13.66 6.67 13.64
N GLY A 278 13.23 6.32 14.86
CA GLY A 278 13.96 5.40 15.73
C GLY A 278 15.36 5.86 16.13
N ASP A 279 16.31 4.92 16.30
CA ASP A 279 17.70 5.23 16.68
C ASP A 279 18.62 5.41 15.44
N PRO A 280 19.05 6.63 15.12
CA PRO A 280 19.86 6.89 13.93
C PRO A 280 21.29 6.37 14.01
N SER A 281 21.76 5.97 15.19
CA SER A 281 23.11 5.42 15.37
C SER A 281 23.33 4.13 14.57
N SER A 282 22.24 3.40 14.30
CA SER A 282 22.23 2.14 13.55
C SER A 282 22.26 2.31 12.02
N TYR A 283 22.05 3.53 11.50
CA TYR A 283 21.83 3.77 10.08
C TYR A 283 23.11 3.85 9.24
N SER A 284 22.98 3.52 7.95
CA SER A 284 24.01 3.80 6.95
C SER A 284 24.11 5.31 6.70
N LYS A 285 25.24 5.77 6.15
CA LYS A 285 25.45 7.21 5.87
C LYS A 285 24.39 7.77 4.92
N ASP A 286 23.96 6.99 3.93
CA ASP A 286 22.97 7.43 2.94
C ASP A 286 21.56 7.51 3.55
N VAL A 287 21.18 6.55 4.38
CA VAL A 287 19.90 6.57 5.11
C VAL A 287 19.85 7.74 6.10
N ALA A 288 20.95 7.97 6.83
CA ALA A 288 21.05 9.10 7.75
C ALA A 288 21.00 10.46 7.01
N ARG A 289 21.58 10.55 5.81
CA ARG A 289 21.53 11.76 4.98
C ARG A 289 20.12 12.04 4.44
N GLN A 290 19.37 11.00 4.06
CA GLN A 290 17.98 11.16 3.63
C GLN A 290 17.08 11.61 4.77
N PHE A 291 17.12 10.92 5.92
CA PHE A 291 16.34 11.33 7.08
C PHE A 291 16.72 12.72 7.59
N HIS A 292 17.98 13.14 7.44
CA HIS A 292 18.38 14.51 7.74
C HIS A 292 17.66 15.52 6.84
N ALA A 293 17.62 15.27 5.52
CA ALA A 293 16.91 16.15 4.58
C ALA A 293 15.40 16.22 4.91
N ASP A 294 14.79 15.09 5.24
CA ASP A 294 13.37 14.99 5.61
C ASP A 294 13.07 15.72 6.93
N THR A 295 13.97 15.58 7.92
CA THR A 295 13.86 16.25 9.22
C THR A 295 13.98 17.76 9.09
N VAL A 296 14.92 18.24 8.26
CA VAL A 296 15.10 19.68 7.99
C VAL A 296 13.87 20.24 7.29
N PHE A 297 13.34 19.53 6.28
CA PHE A 297 12.14 19.99 5.58
C PHE A 297 10.92 20.09 6.50
N LEU A 298 10.66 19.08 7.33
CA LEU A 298 9.54 19.11 8.28
C LEU A 298 9.72 20.21 9.32
N LYS A 299 10.95 20.40 9.80
CA LYS A 299 11.29 21.47 10.73
C LYS A 299 10.98 22.83 10.13
N ASP A 300 11.47 23.11 8.92
CA ASP A 300 11.21 24.37 8.21
C ASP A 300 9.71 24.59 8.01
N ALA A 301 8.95 23.54 7.63
CA ALA A 301 7.50 23.62 7.46
C ALA A 301 6.75 23.96 8.75
N PHE A 302 7.15 23.37 9.89
CA PHE A 302 6.53 23.68 11.19
C PHE A 302 6.98 25.03 11.77
N GLU A 303 8.22 25.46 11.49
CA GLU A 303 8.72 26.81 11.82
C GLU A 303 7.97 27.90 11.05
N ASP A 304 7.70 27.69 9.75
CA ASP A 304 6.91 28.60 8.91
C ASP A 304 5.48 28.76 9.43
N LEU A 305 4.90 27.68 9.94
CA LEU A 305 3.60 27.67 10.60
C LEU A 305 3.62 28.29 12.00
N ARG A 306 4.80 28.54 12.58
CA ARG A 306 5.01 28.99 13.97
C ARG A 306 4.33 28.06 14.99
N THR A 307 4.31 26.75 14.71
CA THR A 307 3.60 25.75 15.52
C THR A 307 4.47 24.52 15.79
N GLY A 308 4.10 23.73 16.79
CA GLY A 308 4.82 22.49 17.14
C GLY A 308 6.12 22.72 17.91
N ASN A 309 6.56 21.69 18.63
CA ASN A 309 7.81 21.66 19.37
C ASN A 309 8.94 21.13 18.48
N VAL A 310 9.57 22.04 17.74
CA VAL A 310 10.68 21.74 16.82
C VAL A 310 11.98 21.36 17.54
N GLU A 311 12.05 21.39 18.87
CA GLU A 311 13.23 20.95 19.63
C GLU A 311 13.50 19.45 19.40
N GLN A 312 12.45 18.63 19.26
CA GLN A 312 12.60 17.20 18.97
C GLN A 312 13.21 16.97 17.57
N LEU A 313 12.75 17.74 16.57
CA LEU A 313 13.31 17.68 15.23
C LEU A 313 14.75 18.21 15.21
N SER A 314 15.05 19.26 15.96
CA SER A 314 16.41 19.83 16.07
C SER A 314 17.39 18.85 16.72
N ALA A 315 16.95 18.12 17.74
CA ALA A 315 17.74 17.07 18.36
C ALA A 315 18.00 15.92 17.38
N LEU A 316 16.98 15.48 16.64
CA LEU A 316 17.10 14.44 15.62
C LEU A 316 18.02 14.86 14.46
N GLU A 317 17.87 16.10 13.98
CA GLU A 317 18.72 16.71 12.96
C GLU A 317 20.21 16.65 13.35
N ALA A 318 20.54 17.05 14.59
CA ALA A 318 21.91 17.04 15.08
C ALA A 318 22.52 15.63 15.10
N VAL A 319 21.75 14.63 15.54
CA VAL A 319 22.17 13.23 15.58
C VAL A 319 22.39 12.70 14.16
N LEU A 320 21.44 12.92 13.25
CA LEU A 320 21.54 12.49 11.85
C LEU A 320 22.72 13.15 11.13
N LYS A 321 22.93 14.45 11.35
CA LYS A 321 24.06 15.21 10.80
C LYS A 321 25.40 14.66 11.22
N SER A 322 25.54 14.34 12.51
CA SER A 322 26.75 13.71 13.03
C SER A 322 27.02 12.34 12.39
N ARG A 323 25.96 11.60 12.03
CA ARG A 323 26.04 10.24 11.51
C ARG A 323 26.52 10.15 10.07
N TYR A 324 26.11 11.06 9.18
CA TYR A 324 26.54 11.02 7.77
C TYR A 324 27.75 11.90 7.47
N ALA A 325 28.10 12.82 8.38
CA ALA A 325 29.30 13.67 8.27
C ALA A 325 30.58 13.00 8.82
N ALA A 326 30.44 12.04 9.74
CA ALA A 326 31.47 11.05 10.08
C ALA A 326 31.64 10.04 8.94
#